data_AF-A0A2D0SJC2-F1
#
_entry.id   AF-A0A2D0SJC2-F1
#
_cell.length_a   1.000
_cell.length_b   1.000
_cell.length_c   1.000
_cell.angle_alpha   90.00
_cell.angle_beta   90.00
_cell.angle_gamma   90.00
#
_symmetry.space_group_name_H-M   'P 1'
#
loop_
_entity.id
_entity.type
_entity.pdbx_description
1 polymer ?
#
loop_
_entity_poly.entity_id
_entity_poly.type
_entity_poly.pdbx_seq_one_letter_code
_entity_poly.pdbx_strand_id
1 'polypeptide(L)'
;MRLRRRVSPLKLALLGGALFMLVLVVLQRDVGGGSEEPWFQDLSNRKEQVLELVRNLAFQIPGQPGSPQQPAEVDKNCPSGFYTQAELKPLFERPPEDPQSQGAGGSAFQKDDLTPDEVKEKDEGMTRHCFNQFASDRISLHRSLGEDTRPPECVERKFRRCPPLPTTSVIIVFHNEAWSTLLRTVHSVLYTTPAALLREIIMVDDASTAGHLHSQLDEYVKMLKVVKVVRQVERKGLITARLLGASHARGETLTFLDAHCECFHGWLEPLLARIVEEPTAVVSPEITGIDLNTFKFNKPVATARAQNRGNFDWSLTFGWEAIPQYEQAKRKDETYPVKTPAFAGGLFSISKAYFEEIGTYDDKMEIWGGENVEMSFRVWQCGGQLEIIPCSVVGHVFRTKSPHTFPKGTEVIVRNQVRLAEVWMDDYKQIYYRRNRNAARMAKEMNYGDITERLNLRERLRCKNFTWYLNNVYPEAFVPDLNPIKFGAIKNLGSQNCLDVGENNNGGKPLIMYVCHNMGGNQYFEYSSHKELRHNMGKQLCLHATSYPEQVQIEQCQLKGRGTNVAPQQEWIFTEEQLLKNPSSGKCLHLMNNKVFMSPCNSRDLHQHWVLS
;
A
#
# COMPACT_ATOMS: atom_id res chain seq x y z
N MET A 1 68.03 0.43 -18.93
CA MET A 1 67.46 1.14 -20.10
C MET A 1 66.02 0.66 -20.33
N ARG A 2 65.01 1.33 -19.74
CA ARG A 2 63.57 1.23 -20.13
C ARG A 2 62.87 2.51 -19.67
N LEU A 3 62.67 3.45 -20.60
CA LEU A 3 61.93 4.70 -20.40
C LEU A 3 60.45 4.40 -20.16
N ARG A 4 59.89 4.80 -19.02
CA ARG A 4 58.44 4.79 -18.77
C ARG A 4 57.87 6.15 -19.19
N ARG A 5 57.28 6.24 -20.39
CA ARG A 5 56.58 7.45 -20.86
C ARG A 5 55.34 7.69 -19.98
N ARG A 6 55.33 8.79 -19.22
CA ARG A 6 54.10 9.30 -18.56
C ARG A 6 53.21 9.95 -19.62
N VAL A 7 51.98 9.49 -19.76
CA VAL A 7 50.95 10.12 -20.60
C VAL A 7 50.30 11.23 -19.79
N SER A 8 50.24 12.44 -20.35
CA SER A 8 49.67 13.62 -19.71
C SER A 8 48.15 13.48 -19.49
N PRO A 9 47.59 13.97 -18.36
CA PRO A 9 46.15 13.96 -18.06
C PRO A 9 45.27 14.53 -19.19
N LEU A 10 45.81 15.48 -19.95
CA LEU A 10 45.12 16.11 -21.09
C LEU A 10 44.83 15.11 -22.22
N LYS A 11 45.70 14.11 -22.41
CA LYS A 11 45.49 13.05 -23.42
C LYS A 11 44.42 12.04 -22.98
N LEU A 12 44.27 11.80 -21.68
CA LEU A 12 43.16 10.97 -21.16
C LEU A 12 41.81 11.67 -21.30
N ALA A 13 41.77 12.99 -21.06
CA ALA A 13 40.54 13.77 -21.22
C ALA A 13 40.08 13.84 -22.69
N LEU A 14 41.01 13.99 -23.64
CA LEU A 14 40.70 13.96 -25.07
C LEU A 14 40.24 12.58 -25.56
N LEU A 15 40.82 11.50 -25.04
CA LEU A 15 40.38 10.13 -25.33
C LEU A 15 38.99 9.83 -24.72
N GLY A 16 38.72 10.30 -23.51
CA GLY A 16 37.41 10.17 -22.87
C GLY A 16 36.32 10.97 -23.59
N GLY A 17 36.62 12.19 -24.03
CA GLY A 17 35.70 13.02 -24.81
C GLY A 17 35.38 12.45 -26.19
N ALA A 18 36.38 11.89 -26.88
CA ALA A 18 36.18 11.23 -28.18
C ALA A 18 35.33 9.95 -28.05
N LEU A 19 35.54 9.16 -26.98
CA LEU A 19 34.76 7.96 -26.71
C LEU A 19 33.30 8.30 -26.38
N PHE A 20 33.07 9.38 -25.61
CA PHE A 20 31.73 9.84 -25.23
C PHE A 20 30.94 10.37 -26.44
N MET A 21 31.59 11.12 -27.34
CA MET A 21 30.96 11.57 -28.59
C MET A 21 30.65 10.40 -29.54
N LEU A 22 31.49 9.36 -29.59
CA LEU A 22 31.21 8.16 -30.38
C LEU A 22 29.99 7.41 -29.85
N VAL A 23 29.85 7.31 -28.52
CA VAL A 23 28.69 6.70 -27.86
C VAL A 23 27.41 7.50 -28.13
N LEU A 24 27.47 8.83 -28.13
CA LEU A 24 26.31 9.67 -28.46
C LEU A 24 25.88 9.54 -29.94
N VAL A 25 26.83 9.44 -30.87
CA VAL A 25 26.52 9.25 -32.30
C VAL A 25 25.92 7.86 -32.59
N VAL A 26 26.33 6.83 -31.84
CA VAL A 26 25.75 5.47 -31.95
C VAL A 26 24.35 5.42 -31.35
N LEU A 27 24.10 6.13 -30.24
CA LEU A 27 22.77 6.18 -29.61
C LEU A 27 21.74 7.02 -30.38
N GLN A 28 22.18 7.93 -31.27
CA GLN A 28 21.28 8.81 -32.02
C GLN A 28 20.79 8.23 -33.36
N ARG A 29 21.22 7.02 -33.76
CA ARG A 29 20.90 6.46 -35.09
C ARG A 29 19.92 5.28 -35.11
N ASP A 30 19.25 5.00 -33.99
CA ASP A 30 18.17 4.00 -33.88
C ASP A 30 16.78 4.58 -34.22
N VAL A 31 16.66 5.27 -35.37
CA VAL A 31 15.35 5.57 -35.99
C VAL A 31 15.44 5.25 -37.48
N GLY A 32 15.06 4.03 -37.85
CA GLY A 32 14.94 3.61 -39.25
C GLY A 32 14.91 2.09 -39.40
N GLY A 33 13.80 1.53 -39.86
CA GLY A 33 13.53 0.09 -39.85
C GLY A 33 14.22 -0.76 -40.93
N GLY A 34 14.30 -2.06 -40.62
CA GLY A 34 14.11 -3.20 -41.52
C GLY A 34 15.14 -3.48 -42.63
N SER A 35 16.09 -4.40 -42.36
CA SER A 35 16.38 -5.60 -43.18
C SER A 35 17.52 -6.42 -42.56
N GLU A 36 17.41 -7.75 -42.59
CA GLU A 36 18.44 -8.69 -42.10
C GLU A 36 19.64 -8.73 -43.06
N GLU A 37 20.83 -8.34 -42.59
CA GLU A 37 22.10 -8.60 -43.30
C GLU A 37 23.13 -9.35 -42.43
N PRO A 38 23.98 -10.22 -43.03
CA PRO A 38 24.81 -11.19 -42.30
C PRO A 38 25.97 -10.62 -41.46
N TRP A 39 26.27 -9.32 -41.56
CA TRP A 39 27.32 -8.68 -40.76
C TRP A 39 26.88 -8.34 -39.33
N PHE A 40 25.56 -8.39 -39.03
CA PHE A 40 25.03 -8.19 -37.68
C PHE A 40 25.43 -9.30 -36.69
N GLN A 41 25.69 -10.52 -37.17
CA GLN A 41 26.14 -11.62 -36.31
C GLN A 41 27.58 -11.42 -35.79
N ASP A 42 28.47 -10.79 -36.57
CA ASP A 42 29.86 -10.54 -36.13
C ASP A 42 29.93 -9.48 -35.01
N LEU A 43 29.04 -8.47 -35.05
CA LEU A 43 28.92 -7.46 -34.01
C LEU A 43 28.22 -7.95 -32.75
N SER A 44 27.24 -8.86 -32.87
CA SER A 44 26.61 -9.53 -31.73
C SER A 44 27.62 -10.38 -30.94
N ASN A 45 28.46 -11.14 -31.65
CA ASN A 45 29.53 -11.94 -31.02
C ASN A 45 30.58 -11.06 -30.33
N ARG A 46 30.92 -9.90 -30.91
CA ARG A 46 31.83 -8.94 -30.25
C ARG A 46 31.20 -8.28 -29.01
N LYS A 47 29.88 -8.04 -29.01
CA LYS A 47 29.14 -7.52 -27.85
C LYS A 47 29.10 -8.54 -26.71
N GLU A 48 28.92 -9.82 -27.01
CA GLU A 48 29.00 -10.90 -26.01
C GLU A 48 30.42 -11.05 -25.45
N GLN A 49 31.46 -10.98 -26.29
CA GLN A 49 32.86 -11.01 -25.83
C GLN A 49 33.22 -9.82 -24.94
N VAL A 50 32.67 -8.62 -25.21
CA VAL A 50 32.88 -7.43 -24.35
C VAL A 50 32.09 -7.55 -23.04
N LEU A 51 30.87 -8.08 -23.07
CA LEU A 51 30.09 -8.38 -21.86
C LEU A 51 30.78 -9.45 -20.98
N GLU A 52 31.39 -10.46 -21.59
CA GLU A 52 32.16 -11.49 -20.90
C GLU A 52 33.47 -10.93 -20.30
N LEU A 53 34.14 -10.02 -21.01
CA LEU A 53 35.32 -9.31 -20.50
C LEU A 53 34.97 -8.39 -19.31
N VAL A 54 33.82 -7.71 -19.36
CA VAL A 54 33.31 -6.89 -18.25
C VAL A 54 32.88 -7.75 -17.07
N ARG A 55 32.32 -8.94 -17.32
CA ARG A 55 32.01 -9.93 -16.28
C ARG A 55 33.27 -10.45 -15.59
N ASN A 56 34.33 -10.68 -16.36
CA ASN A 56 35.63 -11.14 -15.84
C ASN A 56 36.41 -10.03 -15.11
N LEU A 57 36.25 -8.77 -15.50
CA LEU A 57 36.85 -7.61 -14.82
C LEU A 57 36.12 -7.22 -13.51
N ALA A 58 34.84 -7.53 -13.38
CA ALA A 58 34.07 -7.31 -12.15
C ALA A 58 34.49 -8.21 -10.96
N PHE A 59 35.34 -9.23 -11.20
CA PHE A 59 35.80 -10.19 -10.18
C PHE A 59 37.18 -9.88 -9.56
N GLN A 60 37.76 -8.69 -9.78
CA GLN A 60 39.07 -8.34 -9.20
C GLN A 60 39.11 -6.99 -8.46
N ILE A 61 38.17 -6.77 -7.54
CA ILE A 61 38.28 -5.73 -6.51
C ILE A 61 38.42 -6.41 -5.14
N PRO A 62 39.53 -6.24 -4.39
CA PRO A 62 39.69 -6.86 -3.08
C PRO A 62 38.90 -6.07 -2.03
N GLY A 63 37.63 -6.43 -1.84
CA GLY A 63 36.87 -6.14 -0.64
C GLY A 63 36.94 -7.33 0.31
N GLN A 64 37.10 -7.08 1.60
CA GLN A 64 37.15 -8.10 2.65
C GLN A 64 36.01 -9.13 2.46
N PRO A 65 36.28 -10.45 2.49
CA PRO A 65 35.22 -11.43 2.42
C PRO A 65 34.38 -11.30 3.69
N GLY A 66 33.15 -10.83 3.52
CA GLY A 66 32.08 -11.23 4.44
C GLY A 66 32.13 -12.75 4.52
N SER A 67 32.18 -13.27 5.74
CA SER A 67 32.11 -14.71 6.00
C SER A 67 31.06 -15.35 5.09
N PRO A 68 31.41 -16.39 4.31
CA PRO A 68 30.39 -17.16 3.61
C PRO A 68 29.41 -17.64 4.68
N GLN A 69 28.14 -17.26 4.58
CA GLN A 69 27.10 -18.01 5.26
C GLN A 69 27.31 -19.46 4.83
N GLN A 70 27.68 -20.30 5.80
CA GLN A 70 27.73 -21.74 5.58
C GLN A 70 26.39 -22.14 4.93
N PRO A 71 26.38 -22.95 3.86
CA PRO A 71 25.14 -23.58 3.43
C PRO A 71 24.57 -24.26 4.68
N ALA A 72 23.35 -23.89 5.06
CA ALA A 72 22.68 -24.44 6.23
C ALA A 72 22.94 -25.93 6.27
N GLU A 73 23.58 -26.42 7.35
CA GLU A 73 23.84 -27.84 7.52
C GLU A 73 22.51 -28.57 7.26
N VAL A 74 22.50 -29.47 6.26
CA VAL A 74 21.32 -30.29 5.96
C VAL A 74 21.05 -31.07 7.23
N ASP A 75 20.03 -30.65 7.97
CA ASP A 75 19.61 -31.30 9.20
C ASP A 75 19.32 -32.76 8.86
N LYS A 76 20.18 -33.67 9.36
CA LYS A 76 20.07 -35.11 9.11
C LYS A 76 18.78 -35.69 9.69
N ASN A 77 18.07 -34.93 10.54
CA ASN A 77 16.76 -35.28 11.09
C ASN A 77 15.58 -34.64 10.36
N CYS A 78 15.80 -33.93 9.24
CA CYS A 78 14.71 -33.28 8.52
C CYS A 78 13.83 -34.31 7.78
N PRO A 79 12.54 -34.43 8.12
CA PRO A 79 11.67 -35.42 7.51
C PRO A 79 11.43 -35.10 6.03
N SER A 80 11.51 -36.12 5.17
CA SER A 80 11.26 -35.98 3.74
C SER A 80 9.76 -35.95 3.41
N GLY A 81 9.44 -35.51 2.19
CA GLY A 81 8.07 -35.46 1.68
C GLY A 81 7.27 -34.24 2.13
N PHE A 82 5.94 -34.41 2.14
CA PHE A 82 4.98 -33.34 2.38
C PHE A 82 4.13 -33.65 3.61
N TYR A 83 3.67 -32.61 4.31
CA TYR A 83 2.68 -32.76 5.37
C TYR A 83 1.41 -33.44 4.83
N THR A 84 0.88 -34.37 5.60
CA THR A 84 -0.40 -35.04 5.35
C THR A 84 -1.55 -34.20 5.90
N GLN A 85 -2.76 -34.44 5.40
CA GLN A 85 -3.98 -33.83 5.95
C GLN A 85 -4.16 -34.12 7.44
N ALA A 86 -3.75 -35.31 7.91
CA ALA A 86 -3.82 -35.67 9.33
C ALA A 86 -2.84 -34.86 10.20
N GLU A 87 -1.67 -34.48 9.66
CA GLU A 87 -0.72 -33.59 10.34
C GLU A 87 -1.19 -32.12 10.32
N LEU A 88 -1.95 -31.72 9.30
CA LEU A 88 -2.48 -30.37 9.14
C LEU A 88 -3.90 -30.18 9.71
N LYS A 89 -4.38 -31.12 10.52
CA LYS A 89 -5.70 -30.97 11.16
C LYS A 89 -5.70 -29.81 12.17
N PRO A 90 -6.82 -29.06 12.30
CA PRO A 90 -6.93 -27.99 13.29
C PRO A 90 -6.97 -28.53 14.72
N LEU A 91 -6.73 -27.64 15.69
CA LEU A 91 -6.78 -28.00 17.11
C LEU A 91 -8.22 -28.31 17.57
N PHE A 92 -9.19 -27.59 17.04
CA PHE A 92 -10.61 -27.78 17.31
C PHE A 92 -11.31 -28.20 16.03
N GLU A 93 -12.19 -29.20 16.14
CA GLU A 93 -13.11 -29.55 15.06
C GLU A 93 -14.30 -28.59 15.09
N ARG A 94 -14.65 -28.04 13.92
CA ARG A 94 -15.82 -27.18 13.79
C ARG A 94 -17.08 -28.02 14.06
N PRO A 95 -17.99 -27.59 14.95
CA PRO A 95 -19.25 -28.29 15.16
C PRO A 95 -20.07 -28.31 13.85
N PRO A 96 -20.91 -29.34 13.63
CA PRO A 96 -21.82 -29.37 12.49
C PRO A 96 -22.66 -28.09 12.43
N GLU A 97 -22.68 -27.46 11.25
CA GLU A 97 -23.50 -26.27 11.00
C GLU A 97 -24.86 -26.68 10.44
N ASP A 98 -25.93 -26.05 10.93
CA ASP A 98 -27.25 -26.14 10.28
C ASP A 98 -27.22 -25.29 8.99
N PRO A 99 -27.35 -25.89 7.80
CA PRO A 99 -27.33 -25.15 6.54
C PRO A 99 -28.47 -24.13 6.38
N GLN A 100 -29.54 -24.26 7.16
CA GLN A 100 -30.68 -23.34 7.17
C GLN A 100 -30.50 -22.18 8.16
N SER A 101 -29.47 -22.23 9.01
CA SER A 101 -29.20 -21.15 9.95
C SER A 101 -28.75 -19.87 9.24
N GLN A 102 -29.11 -18.72 9.79
CA GLN A 102 -28.81 -17.43 9.16
C GLN A 102 -27.30 -17.19 9.07
N GLY A 103 -26.83 -16.83 7.88
CA GLY A 103 -25.42 -16.60 7.61
C GLY A 103 -24.57 -17.87 7.47
N ALA A 104 -25.19 -19.07 7.49
CA ALA A 104 -24.51 -20.34 7.27
C ALA A 104 -23.74 -20.36 5.95
N GLY A 105 -22.59 -21.03 5.95
CA GLY A 105 -21.73 -21.13 4.77
C GLY A 105 -21.23 -19.77 4.23
N GLY A 106 -21.21 -18.72 5.04
CA GLY A 106 -20.83 -17.36 4.63
C GLY A 106 -21.91 -16.59 3.85
N SER A 107 -23.16 -17.06 3.86
CA SER A 107 -24.29 -16.40 3.20
C SER A 107 -24.68 -15.08 3.89
N ALA A 108 -25.52 -14.29 3.22
CA ALA A 108 -26.04 -13.04 3.78
C ALA A 108 -27.07 -13.34 4.87
N PHE A 109 -26.97 -12.65 6.01
CA PHE A 109 -28.05 -12.56 6.97
C PHE A 109 -29.22 -11.77 6.38
N GLN A 110 -30.39 -12.39 6.32
CA GLN A 110 -31.62 -11.81 5.80
C GLN A 110 -32.71 -11.90 6.86
N LYS A 111 -33.25 -10.74 7.24
CA LYS A 111 -34.42 -10.61 8.09
C LYS A 111 -35.18 -9.37 7.61
N ASP A 112 -36.24 -9.59 6.87
CA ASP A 112 -36.98 -8.52 6.18
C ASP A 112 -37.90 -7.76 7.15
N ASP A 113 -38.53 -8.47 8.08
CA ASP A 113 -39.43 -7.87 9.08
C ASP A 113 -38.76 -7.78 10.45
N LEU A 114 -38.24 -6.58 10.78
CA LEU A 114 -37.74 -6.25 12.11
C LEU A 114 -38.84 -5.59 12.93
N THR A 115 -39.04 -6.06 14.16
CA THR A 115 -39.90 -5.34 15.11
C THR A 115 -39.29 -3.97 15.48
N PRO A 116 -40.07 -3.01 16.00
CA PRO A 116 -39.52 -1.71 16.41
C PRO A 116 -38.35 -1.80 17.40
N ASP A 117 -38.39 -2.76 18.33
CA ASP A 117 -37.29 -2.98 19.29
C ASP A 117 -36.04 -3.54 18.61
N GLU A 118 -36.20 -4.42 17.62
CA GLU A 118 -35.08 -4.97 16.84
C GLU A 118 -34.44 -3.92 15.91
N VAL A 119 -35.25 -3.01 15.34
CA VAL A 119 -34.73 -1.85 14.58
C VAL A 119 -33.87 -1.00 15.50
N LYS A 120 -34.35 -0.72 16.72
CA LYS A 120 -33.58 0.03 17.72
C LYS A 120 -32.28 -0.68 18.11
N GLU A 121 -32.31 -1.99 18.38
CA GLU A 121 -31.12 -2.80 18.69
C GLU A 121 -30.10 -2.73 17.55
N LYS A 122 -30.57 -2.87 16.29
CA LYS A 122 -29.75 -2.76 15.10
C LYS A 122 -29.10 -1.37 14.96
N ASP A 123 -29.87 -0.30 15.12
CA ASP A 123 -29.37 1.07 14.97
C ASP A 123 -28.36 1.43 16.08
N GLU A 124 -28.58 0.97 17.31
CA GLU A 124 -27.63 1.11 18.41
C GLU A 124 -26.31 0.36 18.12
N GLY A 125 -26.40 -0.87 17.60
CA GLY A 125 -25.24 -1.66 17.17
C GLY A 125 -24.46 -0.99 16.04
N MET A 126 -25.16 -0.52 15.01
CA MET A 126 -24.58 0.24 13.89
C MET A 126 -23.86 1.50 14.37
N THR A 127 -24.47 2.24 15.31
CA THR A 127 -23.89 3.46 15.87
C THR A 127 -22.62 3.16 16.67
N ARG A 128 -22.64 2.10 17.50
CA ARG A 128 -21.53 1.76 18.39
C ARG A 128 -20.33 1.16 17.64
N HIS A 129 -20.58 0.32 16.65
CA HIS A 129 -19.54 -0.49 16.04
C HIS A 129 -19.28 -0.19 14.55
N CYS A 130 -20.11 0.67 13.93
CA CYS A 130 -20.06 0.98 12.49
C CYS A 130 -20.24 -0.27 11.58
N PHE A 131 -20.91 -1.30 12.09
CA PHE A 131 -21.41 -2.47 11.36
C PHE A 131 -22.64 -3.04 12.08
N ASN A 132 -23.39 -3.92 11.42
CA ASN A 132 -24.64 -4.47 11.91
C ASN A 132 -24.41 -5.53 12.99
N GLN A 133 -24.20 -5.08 14.23
CA GLN A 133 -24.02 -5.96 15.39
C GLN A 133 -25.21 -6.91 15.56
N PHE A 134 -26.44 -6.43 15.34
CA PHE A 134 -27.67 -7.24 15.44
C PHE A 134 -27.61 -8.50 14.56
N ALA A 135 -27.13 -8.37 13.32
CA ALA A 135 -26.90 -9.52 12.44
C ALA A 135 -25.79 -10.41 12.98
N SER A 136 -24.66 -9.84 13.36
CA SER A 136 -23.53 -10.60 13.92
C SER A 136 -23.91 -11.43 15.14
N ASP A 137 -24.71 -10.88 16.06
CA ASP A 137 -25.10 -11.57 17.29
C ASP A 137 -26.04 -12.76 17.03
N ARG A 138 -26.66 -12.83 15.85
CA ARG A 138 -27.57 -13.92 15.42
C ARG A 138 -26.93 -14.89 14.43
N ILE A 139 -25.69 -14.64 14.01
CA ILE A 139 -24.90 -15.56 13.19
C ILE A 139 -23.98 -16.36 14.11
N SER A 140 -23.91 -17.68 13.89
CA SER A 140 -23.05 -18.58 14.68
C SER A 140 -21.61 -18.08 14.79
N LEU A 141 -21.02 -18.21 15.98
CA LEU A 141 -19.58 -17.99 16.21
C LEU A 141 -18.73 -19.06 15.51
N HIS A 142 -19.35 -20.18 15.14
CA HIS A 142 -18.70 -21.35 14.58
C HIS A 142 -19.05 -21.57 13.10
N ARG A 143 -19.67 -20.58 12.46
CA ARG A 143 -20.17 -20.73 11.10
C ARG A 143 -19.09 -21.24 10.14
N SER A 144 -19.50 -22.07 9.18
CA SER A 144 -18.61 -22.42 8.08
C SER A 144 -18.63 -21.31 7.02
N LEU A 145 -17.66 -21.36 6.10
CA LEU A 145 -17.65 -20.51 4.92
C LEU A 145 -18.01 -21.32 3.65
N GLY A 146 -18.69 -22.45 3.83
CA GLY A 146 -19.08 -23.40 2.79
C GLY A 146 -17.88 -24.10 2.13
N GLU A 147 -18.07 -24.56 0.90
CA GLU A 147 -17.02 -25.21 0.10
C GLU A 147 -15.82 -24.30 -0.15
N ASP A 148 -14.64 -24.92 -0.30
CA ASP A 148 -13.42 -24.23 -0.70
C ASP A 148 -13.48 -23.85 -2.18
N THR A 149 -13.66 -22.56 -2.46
CA THR A 149 -13.79 -22.00 -3.81
C THR A 149 -12.53 -21.29 -4.31
N ARG A 150 -11.38 -21.55 -3.68
CA ARG A 150 -10.08 -21.06 -4.16
C ARG A 150 -9.68 -21.71 -5.49
N PRO A 151 -8.72 -21.13 -6.22
CA PRO A 151 -8.13 -21.76 -7.40
C PRO A 151 -7.64 -23.20 -7.11
N PRO A 152 -7.81 -24.16 -8.03
CA PRO A 152 -7.45 -25.56 -7.80
C PRO A 152 -6.00 -25.76 -7.33
N GLU A 153 -5.06 -25.01 -7.89
CA GLU A 153 -3.65 -25.05 -7.50
C GLU A 153 -3.41 -24.65 -6.03
N CYS A 154 -4.30 -23.83 -5.44
CA CYS A 154 -4.24 -23.48 -4.03
C CYS A 154 -4.78 -24.61 -3.14
N VAL A 155 -5.87 -25.25 -3.56
CA VAL A 155 -6.49 -26.37 -2.84
C VAL A 155 -5.60 -27.61 -2.86
N GLU A 156 -4.94 -27.87 -3.99
CA GLU A 156 -4.07 -29.03 -4.21
C GLU A 156 -2.63 -28.82 -3.70
N ARG A 157 -2.29 -27.60 -3.26
CA ARG A 157 -0.94 -27.24 -2.82
C ARG A 157 -0.49 -28.12 -1.65
N LYS A 158 0.69 -28.72 -1.79
CA LYS A 158 1.35 -29.51 -0.74
C LYS A 158 2.53 -28.75 -0.15
N PHE A 159 2.70 -28.84 1.16
CA PHE A 159 3.77 -28.17 1.88
C PHE A 159 4.86 -29.16 2.28
N ARG A 160 6.12 -28.84 1.95
CA ARG A 160 7.26 -29.70 2.29
C ARG A 160 7.45 -29.71 3.80
N ARG A 161 7.86 -30.84 4.37
CA ARG A 161 8.27 -30.92 5.77
C ARG A 161 9.69 -30.40 6.03
N CYS A 162 10.45 -30.15 4.96
CA CYS A 162 11.82 -29.67 5.02
C CYS A 162 12.07 -28.50 4.04
N PRO A 163 12.51 -27.32 4.54
CA PRO A 163 12.49 -26.94 5.96
C PRO A 163 11.05 -27.01 6.54
N PRO A 164 10.89 -27.25 7.86
CA PRO A 164 9.56 -27.37 8.47
C PRO A 164 8.82 -26.04 8.42
N LEU A 165 7.48 -26.11 8.38
CA LEU A 165 6.66 -24.92 8.56
C LEU A 165 6.84 -24.40 9.99
N PRO A 166 7.13 -23.10 10.20
CA PRO A 166 7.35 -22.54 11.52
C PRO A 166 6.05 -22.47 12.31
N THR A 167 6.16 -22.48 13.64
CA THR A 167 5.03 -22.17 14.51
C THR A 167 4.68 -20.68 14.46
N THR A 168 3.40 -20.34 14.66
CA THR A 168 2.93 -18.95 14.73
C THR A 168 2.24 -18.61 16.05
N SER A 169 2.50 -17.41 16.56
CA SER A 169 1.66 -16.74 17.55
C SER A 169 0.70 -15.80 16.81
N VAL A 170 -0.60 -16.09 16.87
CA VAL A 170 -1.63 -15.22 16.31
C VAL A 170 -1.91 -14.09 17.30
N ILE A 171 -1.80 -12.83 16.88
CA ILE A 171 -2.00 -11.65 17.72
C ILE A 171 -3.23 -10.89 17.22
N ILE A 172 -4.23 -10.75 18.10
CA ILE A 172 -5.50 -10.07 17.81
C ILE A 172 -5.62 -8.89 18.78
N VAL A 173 -5.47 -7.67 18.26
CA VAL A 173 -5.69 -6.45 19.05
C VAL A 173 -7.15 -6.06 18.98
N PHE A 174 -7.74 -5.64 20.10
CA PHE A 174 -9.11 -5.16 20.14
C PHE A 174 -9.28 -3.98 21.11
N HIS A 175 -10.24 -3.11 20.79
CA HIS A 175 -10.69 -2.02 21.65
C HIS A 175 -12.20 -1.86 21.47
N ASN A 176 -12.99 -2.15 22.51
CA ASN A 176 -14.45 -2.05 22.47
C ASN A 176 -15.12 -2.82 21.30
N GLU A 177 -14.56 -3.98 20.95
CA GLU A 177 -15.11 -4.83 19.89
C GLU A 177 -16.41 -5.54 20.33
N ALA A 178 -17.30 -5.83 19.38
CA ALA A 178 -18.50 -6.61 19.68
C ALA A 178 -18.12 -8.04 20.07
N TRP A 179 -18.85 -8.62 21.03
CA TRP A 179 -18.57 -9.97 21.53
C TRP A 179 -18.59 -11.01 20.40
N SER A 180 -19.60 -10.95 19.53
CA SER A 180 -19.80 -11.92 18.47
C SER A 180 -18.71 -11.87 17.40
N THR A 181 -18.27 -10.69 16.95
CA THR A 181 -17.19 -10.55 15.96
C THR A 181 -15.84 -10.96 16.53
N LEU A 182 -15.54 -10.55 17.77
CA LEU A 182 -14.30 -10.90 18.46
C LEU A 182 -14.16 -12.41 18.61
N LEU A 183 -15.18 -13.07 19.17
CA LEU A 183 -15.12 -14.52 19.38
C LEU A 183 -15.24 -15.30 18.07
N ARG A 184 -16.00 -14.84 17.08
CA ARG A 184 -16.01 -15.48 15.75
C ARG A 184 -14.63 -15.46 15.11
N THR A 185 -13.85 -14.39 15.31
CA THR A 185 -12.45 -14.33 14.86
C THR A 185 -11.60 -15.40 15.54
N VAL A 186 -11.65 -15.47 16.88
CA VAL A 186 -10.88 -16.46 17.67
C VAL A 186 -11.27 -17.89 17.26
N HIS A 187 -12.56 -18.20 17.20
CA HIS A 187 -13.05 -19.52 16.77
C HIS A 187 -12.67 -19.83 15.33
N SER A 188 -12.75 -18.85 14.43
CA SER A 188 -12.35 -19.03 13.04
C SER A 188 -10.89 -19.45 12.94
N VAL A 189 -9.98 -18.80 13.67
CA VAL A 189 -8.57 -19.20 13.76
C VAL A 189 -8.45 -20.63 14.30
N LEU A 190 -9.12 -20.95 15.42
CA LEU A 190 -9.03 -22.28 16.02
C LEU A 190 -9.51 -23.42 15.10
N TYR A 191 -10.49 -23.14 14.22
CA TYR A 191 -11.06 -24.13 13.30
C TYR A 191 -10.30 -24.27 11.97
N THR A 192 -9.53 -23.28 11.56
CA THR A 192 -8.86 -23.29 10.24
C THR A 192 -7.34 -23.31 10.31
N THR A 193 -6.78 -23.33 11.52
CA THR A 193 -5.33 -23.31 11.75
C THR A 193 -4.85 -24.68 12.20
N PRO A 194 -3.91 -25.32 11.48
CA PRO A 194 -3.33 -26.59 11.89
C PRO A 194 -2.77 -26.57 13.32
N ALA A 195 -3.10 -27.58 14.13
CA ALA A 195 -2.69 -27.67 15.53
C ALA A 195 -1.16 -27.67 15.70
N ALA A 196 -0.44 -28.28 14.75
CA ALA A 196 1.02 -28.33 14.76
C ALA A 196 1.68 -26.95 14.52
N LEU A 197 0.95 -26.01 13.91
CA LEU A 197 1.47 -24.69 13.54
C LEU A 197 0.99 -23.59 14.50
N LEU A 198 -0.15 -23.77 15.17
CA LEU A 198 -0.69 -22.79 16.12
C LEU A 198 0.00 -22.90 17.49
N ARG A 199 0.91 -21.96 17.79
CA ARG A 199 1.56 -21.92 19.10
C ARG A 199 0.63 -21.39 20.18
N GLU A 200 -0.04 -20.28 19.90
CA GLU A 200 -0.94 -19.58 20.81
C GLU A 200 -1.73 -18.48 20.06
N ILE A 201 -2.86 -18.07 20.65
CA ILE A 201 -3.60 -16.87 20.26
C ILE A 201 -3.48 -15.85 21.41
N ILE A 202 -2.98 -14.66 21.08
CA ILE A 202 -2.76 -13.55 22.01
C ILE A 202 -3.78 -12.47 21.70
N MET A 203 -4.80 -12.38 22.54
CA MET A 203 -5.79 -11.31 22.47
C MET A 203 -5.30 -10.13 23.29
N VAL A 204 -5.04 -8.98 22.65
CA VAL A 204 -4.54 -7.79 23.33
C VAL A 204 -5.66 -6.77 23.44
N ASP A 205 -6.12 -6.53 24.67
CA ASP A 205 -7.09 -5.50 24.99
C ASP A 205 -6.39 -4.13 25.11
N ASP A 206 -6.65 -3.22 24.18
CA ASP A 206 -6.18 -1.83 24.23
C ASP A 206 -7.14 -0.97 25.08
N ALA A 207 -7.22 -1.26 26.37
CA ALA A 207 -8.03 -0.53 27.35
C ALA A 207 -9.51 -0.37 26.94
N SER A 208 -10.18 -1.48 26.61
CA SER A 208 -11.63 -1.51 26.41
C SER A 208 -12.38 -1.08 27.67
N THR A 209 -13.54 -0.46 27.46
CA THR A 209 -14.44 0.02 28.51
C THR A 209 -15.73 -0.81 28.61
N ALA A 210 -16.00 -1.68 27.63
CA ALA A 210 -17.20 -2.50 27.60
C ALA A 210 -17.10 -3.67 28.59
N GLY A 211 -18.08 -3.80 29.50
CA GLY A 211 -18.08 -4.77 30.60
C GLY A 211 -17.86 -6.23 30.18
N HIS A 212 -18.46 -6.64 29.05
CA HIS A 212 -18.33 -8.01 28.51
C HIS A 212 -16.91 -8.38 28.09
N LEU A 213 -16.04 -7.39 27.86
CA LEU A 213 -14.67 -7.62 27.45
C LEU A 213 -13.71 -7.87 28.63
N HIS A 214 -14.14 -7.73 29.88
CA HIS A 214 -13.30 -7.98 31.06
C HIS A 214 -13.46 -9.42 31.59
N SER A 215 -14.01 -9.59 32.79
CA SER A 215 -14.09 -10.89 33.47
C SER A 215 -14.84 -11.96 32.68
N GLN A 216 -15.89 -11.57 31.94
CA GLN A 216 -16.64 -12.51 31.09
C GLN A 216 -15.76 -13.08 29.97
N LEU A 217 -14.95 -12.24 29.31
CA LEU A 217 -14.00 -12.69 28.30
C LEU A 217 -12.91 -13.57 28.90
N ASP A 218 -12.33 -13.15 30.03
CA ASP A 218 -11.28 -13.91 30.72
C ASP A 218 -11.77 -15.31 31.10
N GLU A 219 -13.00 -15.44 31.60
CA GLU A 219 -13.58 -16.74 31.92
C GLU A 219 -13.85 -17.58 30.66
N TYR A 220 -14.40 -16.96 29.61
CA TYR A 220 -14.70 -17.65 28.36
C TYR A 220 -13.44 -18.21 27.68
N VAL A 221 -12.31 -17.49 27.70
CA VAL A 221 -11.10 -17.97 27.00
C VAL A 221 -10.35 -19.06 27.76
N LYS A 222 -10.57 -19.25 29.08
CA LYS A 222 -9.90 -20.31 29.86
C LYS A 222 -10.13 -21.70 29.29
N MET A 223 -11.34 -21.95 28.77
CA MET A 223 -11.70 -23.21 28.13
C MET A 223 -11.00 -23.43 26.78
N LEU A 224 -10.45 -22.38 26.16
CA LEU A 224 -9.79 -22.44 24.85
C LEU A 224 -8.29 -22.76 24.89
N LYS A 225 -7.71 -23.02 26.08
CA LYS A 225 -6.33 -23.50 26.40
C LYS A 225 -5.12 -22.79 25.75
N VAL A 226 -5.12 -22.58 24.43
CA VAL A 226 -4.09 -21.89 23.64
C VAL A 226 -4.35 -20.39 23.50
N VAL A 227 -5.45 -19.89 24.06
CA VAL A 227 -5.84 -18.47 24.01
C VAL A 227 -5.47 -17.79 25.32
N LYS A 228 -4.83 -16.62 25.23
CA LYS A 228 -4.55 -15.75 26.38
C LYS A 228 -4.96 -14.32 26.10
N VAL A 229 -5.43 -13.63 27.13
CA VAL A 229 -5.72 -12.19 27.09
C VAL A 229 -4.60 -11.42 27.76
N VAL A 230 -4.09 -10.41 27.08
CA VAL A 230 -3.11 -9.45 27.59
C VAL A 230 -3.79 -8.09 27.65
N ARG A 231 -3.72 -7.41 28.79
CA ARG A 231 -4.41 -6.14 29.03
C ARG A 231 -3.43 -4.99 28.99
N GLN A 232 -3.69 -4.02 28.12
CA GLN A 232 -3.05 -2.73 28.17
C GLN A 232 -3.86 -1.82 29.11
N VAL A 233 -3.19 -1.28 30.14
CA VAL A 233 -3.86 -0.52 31.22
C VAL A 233 -4.42 0.80 30.72
N GLU A 234 -3.74 1.43 29.78
CA GLU A 234 -4.12 2.72 29.20
C GLU A 234 -4.30 2.59 27.69
N ARG A 235 -5.21 3.38 27.12
CA ARG A 235 -5.42 3.37 25.67
C ARG A 235 -4.23 3.99 24.94
N LYS A 236 -3.39 3.15 24.32
CA LYS A 236 -2.19 3.58 23.59
C LYS A 236 -2.27 3.33 22.08
N GLY A 237 -3.27 2.59 21.63
CA GLY A 237 -3.51 2.34 20.22
C GLY A 237 -3.01 1.00 19.72
N LEU A 238 -3.36 0.73 18.46
CA LEU A 238 -3.06 -0.49 17.73
C LEU A 238 -1.57 -0.83 17.77
N ILE A 239 -0.71 0.15 17.56
CA ILE A 239 0.73 -0.05 17.41
C ILE A 239 1.35 -0.56 18.72
N THR A 240 1.08 0.14 19.82
CA THR A 240 1.60 -0.26 21.14
C THR A 240 1.00 -1.60 21.58
N ALA A 241 -0.29 -1.83 21.32
CA ALA A 241 -0.94 -3.11 21.61
C ALA A 241 -0.36 -4.27 20.79
N ARG A 242 -0.03 -4.08 19.51
CA ARG A 242 0.67 -5.09 18.69
C ARG A 242 2.06 -5.39 19.22
N LEU A 243 2.82 -4.36 19.62
CA LEU A 243 4.14 -4.56 20.25
C LEU A 243 4.03 -5.33 21.56
N LEU A 244 3.01 -5.03 22.38
CA LEU A 244 2.73 -5.77 23.61
C LEU A 244 2.37 -7.25 23.32
N GLY A 245 1.58 -7.51 22.28
CA GLY A 245 1.31 -8.87 21.82
C GLY A 245 2.58 -9.60 21.36
N ALA A 246 3.40 -8.93 20.55
CA ALA A 246 4.64 -9.48 20.02
C ALA A 246 5.67 -9.78 21.12
N SER A 247 5.76 -8.94 22.16
CA SER A 247 6.65 -9.18 23.30
C SER A 247 6.26 -10.42 24.12
N HIS A 248 4.98 -10.81 24.08
CA HIS A 248 4.45 -12.01 24.75
C HIS A 248 4.43 -13.24 23.84
N ALA A 249 4.73 -13.10 22.55
CA ALA A 249 4.67 -14.17 21.56
C ALA A 249 5.82 -15.16 21.70
N ARG A 250 5.52 -16.45 21.56
CA ARG A 250 6.45 -17.58 21.65
C ARG A 250 6.61 -18.35 20.35
N GLY A 251 5.81 -18.04 19.33
CA GLY A 251 5.95 -18.61 18.00
C GLY A 251 7.18 -18.07 17.27
N GLU A 252 7.66 -18.83 16.31
CA GLU A 252 8.75 -18.43 15.41
C GLU A 252 8.31 -17.33 14.43
N THR A 253 7.02 -17.31 14.12
CA THR A 253 6.35 -16.28 13.33
C THR A 253 5.28 -15.56 14.14
N LEU A 254 5.00 -14.32 13.75
CA LEU A 254 3.90 -13.51 14.28
C LEU A 254 2.86 -13.37 13.18
N THR A 255 1.61 -13.70 13.47
CA THR A 255 0.48 -13.49 12.54
C THR A 255 -0.51 -12.51 13.17
N PHE A 256 -0.57 -11.30 12.63
CA PHE A 256 -1.49 -10.26 13.10
C PHE A 256 -2.83 -10.39 12.38
N LEU A 257 -3.93 -10.30 13.14
CA LEU A 257 -5.30 -10.22 12.63
C LEU A 257 -6.06 -9.13 13.39
N ASP A 258 -7.02 -8.51 12.72
CA ASP A 258 -7.99 -7.64 13.39
C ASP A 258 -9.10 -8.47 14.04
N ALA A 259 -9.81 -7.88 15.00
CA ALA A 259 -10.79 -8.57 15.85
C ALA A 259 -12.16 -8.86 15.20
N HIS A 260 -12.28 -8.69 13.89
CA HIS A 260 -13.51 -8.84 13.11
C HIS A 260 -13.18 -9.48 11.75
N CYS A 261 -12.49 -10.62 11.83
CA CYS A 261 -12.04 -11.40 10.70
C CYS A 261 -12.64 -12.81 10.70
N GLU A 262 -12.72 -13.42 9.52
CA GLU A 262 -13.03 -14.85 9.37
C GLU A 262 -12.03 -15.47 8.40
N CYS A 263 -11.28 -16.44 8.87
CA CYS A 263 -10.25 -17.13 8.10
C CYS A 263 -10.87 -18.19 7.18
N PHE A 264 -10.47 -18.20 5.91
CA PHE A 264 -10.90 -19.21 4.95
C PHE A 264 -10.09 -20.51 5.11
N HIS A 265 -10.46 -21.55 4.36
CA HIS A 265 -9.77 -22.84 4.37
C HIS A 265 -8.30 -22.68 3.97
N GLY A 266 -7.40 -23.38 4.66
CA GLY A 266 -5.96 -23.43 4.32
C GLY A 266 -5.29 -22.06 4.21
N TRP A 267 -5.70 -21.09 5.03
CA TRP A 267 -5.22 -19.71 4.95
C TRP A 267 -3.79 -19.53 5.48
N LEU A 268 -3.35 -20.32 6.46
CA LEU A 268 -2.11 -20.04 7.18
C LEU A 268 -0.89 -20.66 6.49
N GLU A 269 -1.01 -21.90 6.01
CA GLU A 269 0.09 -22.68 5.47
C GLU A 269 0.81 -21.99 4.30
N PRO A 270 0.10 -21.35 3.33
CA PRO A 270 0.76 -20.57 2.27
C PRO A 270 1.60 -19.40 2.81
N LEU A 271 1.17 -18.73 3.88
CA LEU A 271 1.90 -17.62 4.49
C LEU A 271 3.19 -18.13 5.13
N LEU A 272 3.09 -19.16 5.96
CA LEU A 272 4.24 -19.73 6.67
C LEU A 272 5.24 -20.38 5.71
N ALA A 273 4.75 -21.08 4.68
CA ALA A 273 5.60 -21.66 3.64
C ALA A 273 6.40 -20.58 2.92
N ARG A 274 5.79 -19.42 2.65
CA ARG A 274 6.49 -18.32 2.00
C ARG A 274 7.58 -17.71 2.87
N ILE A 275 7.36 -17.59 4.18
CA ILE A 275 8.37 -17.13 5.15
C ILE A 275 9.55 -18.12 5.24
N VAL A 276 9.30 -19.43 5.09
CA VAL A 276 10.38 -20.44 5.00
C VAL A 276 11.23 -20.23 3.76
N GLU A 277 10.60 -19.97 2.61
CA GLU A 277 11.29 -19.75 1.34
C GLU A 277 12.05 -18.41 1.31
N GLU A 278 11.50 -17.38 1.94
CA GLU A 278 12.07 -16.04 2.03
C GLU A 278 11.84 -15.47 3.45
N PRO A 279 12.81 -15.66 4.38
CA PRO A 279 12.66 -15.23 5.77
C PRO A 279 12.52 -13.72 5.96
N THR A 280 12.88 -12.92 4.96
CA THR A 280 12.71 -11.46 4.96
C THR A 280 11.39 -11.00 4.32
N ALA A 281 10.52 -11.94 3.91
CA ALA A 281 9.20 -11.63 3.40
C ALA A 281 8.22 -11.32 4.54
N VAL A 282 7.49 -10.22 4.36
CA VAL A 282 6.30 -9.87 5.13
C VAL A 282 5.10 -10.18 4.25
N VAL A 283 4.31 -11.19 4.65
CA VAL A 283 3.32 -11.81 3.79
C VAL A 283 1.91 -11.54 4.30
N SER A 284 1.04 -11.06 3.42
CA SER A 284 -0.37 -10.77 3.73
C SER A 284 -1.29 -11.77 3.04
N PRO A 285 -2.43 -12.14 3.64
CA PRO A 285 -3.49 -12.83 2.91
C PRO A 285 -4.07 -11.91 1.83
N GLU A 286 -4.74 -12.50 0.84
CA GLU A 286 -5.78 -11.82 0.09
C GLU A 286 -6.95 -11.49 1.04
N ILE A 287 -7.12 -10.20 1.31
CA ILE A 287 -8.15 -9.71 2.22
C ILE A 287 -9.44 -9.54 1.43
N THR A 288 -10.46 -10.32 1.77
CA THR A 288 -11.78 -10.21 1.16
C THR A 288 -12.79 -9.51 2.08
N GLY A 289 -13.84 -8.97 1.48
CA GLY A 289 -14.89 -8.26 2.23
C GLY A 289 -15.85 -9.21 2.93
N ILE A 290 -16.11 -8.93 4.21
CA ILE A 290 -17.33 -9.34 4.90
C ILE A 290 -18.24 -8.13 4.92
N ASP A 291 -19.43 -8.23 4.32
CA ASP A 291 -20.36 -7.11 4.21
C ASP A 291 -20.80 -6.63 5.60
N LEU A 292 -20.63 -5.33 5.88
CA LEU A 292 -20.88 -4.77 7.21
C LEU A 292 -22.37 -4.78 7.62
N ASN A 293 -23.30 -4.95 6.67
CA ASN A 293 -24.74 -4.94 6.94
C ASN A 293 -25.32 -6.35 7.06
N THR A 294 -24.86 -7.27 6.22
CA THR A 294 -25.44 -8.61 6.05
C THR A 294 -24.49 -9.72 6.49
N PHE A 295 -23.22 -9.41 6.76
CA PHE A 295 -22.17 -10.40 7.09
C PHE A 295 -21.95 -11.47 6.02
N LYS A 296 -22.37 -11.19 4.77
CA LYS A 296 -22.04 -12.02 3.62
C LYS A 296 -20.53 -12.03 3.43
N PHE A 297 -19.93 -13.21 3.34
CA PHE A 297 -18.53 -13.39 3.04
C PHE A 297 -18.33 -13.40 1.51
N ASN A 298 -17.48 -12.52 1.00
CA ASN A 298 -17.13 -12.50 -0.41
C ASN A 298 -16.11 -13.61 -0.70
N LYS A 299 -16.60 -14.79 -1.09
CA LYS A 299 -15.76 -15.96 -1.33
C LYS A 299 -14.80 -15.76 -2.51
N PRO A 300 -13.60 -16.36 -2.47
CA PRO A 300 -12.74 -16.43 -3.64
C PRO A 300 -13.44 -17.20 -4.77
N VAL A 301 -13.06 -16.93 -6.01
CA VAL A 301 -13.61 -17.60 -7.20
C VAL A 301 -12.51 -18.43 -7.83
N ALA A 302 -12.78 -19.72 -8.11
CA ALA A 302 -11.76 -20.68 -8.54
C ALA A 302 -11.04 -20.31 -9.85
N THR A 303 -11.67 -19.51 -10.71
CA THR A 303 -11.09 -19.03 -11.97
C THR A 303 -10.53 -17.62 -11.89
N ALA A 304 -10.75 -16.92 -10.77
CA ALA A 304 -10.27 -15.56 -10.59
C ALA A 304 -8.79 -15.57 -10.20
N ARG A 305 -8.05 -14.66 -10.82
CA ARG A 305 -6.67 -14.36 -10.43
C ARG A 305 -6.65 -13.11 -9.58
N ALA A 306 -5.75 -13.04 -8.59
CA ALA A 306 -5.54 -11.80 -7.84
C ALA A 306 -5.30 -10.63 -8.82
N GLN A 307 -6.11 -9.59 -8.68
CA GLN A 307 -6.07 -8.41 -9.56
C GLN A 307 -5.46 -7.19 -8.88
N ASN A 308 -5.48 -7.13 -7.54
CA ASN A 308 -5.12 -5.93 -6.81
C ASN A 308 -3.84 -6.12 -5.99
N ARG A 309 -3.07 -5.04 -5.86
CA ARG A 309 -2.00 -4.88 -4.89
C ARG A 309 -2.19 -3.55 -4.15
N GLY A 310 -1.56 -3.42 -3.00
CA GLY A 310 -1.64 -2.22 -2.19
C GLY A 310 -0.71 -1.10 -2.69
N ASN A 311 -1.17 0.14 -2.61
CA ASN A 311 -0.42 1.34 -2.94
C ASN A 311 -0.57 2.42 -1.85
N PHE A 312 -0.04 3.60 -2.12
CA PHE A 312 -0.28 4.80 -1.34
C PHE A 312 -0.45 6.00 -2.27
N ASP A 313 -1.23 6.99 -1.84
CA ASP A 313 -1.28 8.30 -2.49
C ASP A 313 -0.28 9.28 -1.86
N TRP A 314 -0.12 10.46 -2.47
CA TRP A 314 0.78 11.51 -1.95
C TRP A 314 0.22 12.26 -0.72
N SER A 315 -0.94 11.84 -0.21
CA SER A 315 -1.45 12.18 1.12
C SER A 315 -1.11 11.10 2.16
N LEU A 316 -0.28 10.12 1.78
CA LEU A 316 0.17 8.98 2.58
C LEU A 316 -1.00 8.12 3.09
N THR A 317 -2.05 8.02 2.29
CA THR A 317 -3.19 7.14 2.52
C THR A 317 -3.01 5.86 1.72
N PHE A 318 -3.22 4.71 2.37
CA PHE A 318 -3.21 3.42 1.70
C PHE A 318 -4.37 3.29 0.70
N GLY A 319 -4.11 2.61 -0.41
CA GLY A 319 -5.13 2.27 -1.39
C GLY A 319 -4.86 0.93 -2.08
N TRP A 320 -5.73 0.60 -3.03
CA TRP A 320 -5.61 -0.58 -3.88
C TRP A 320 -5.49 -0.15 -5.35
N GLU A 321 -4.65 -0.85 -6.10
CA GLU A 321 -4.54 -0.69 -7.55
C GLU A 321 -4.39 -2.04 -8.25
N ALA A 322 -4.63 -2.04 -9.56
CA ALA A 322 -4.42 -3.22 -10.38
C ALA A 322 -2.94 -3.63 -10.41
N ILE A 323 -2.68 -4.94 -10.40
CA ILE A 323 -1.33 -5.49 -10.57
C ILE A 323 -0.85 -5.20 -12.01
N PRO A 324 0.33 -4.58 -12.19
CA PRO A 324 0.86 -4.28 -13.52
C PRO A 324 1.05 -5.54 -14.38
N GLN A 325 0.87 -5.40 -15.69
CA GLN A 325 0.91 -6.53 -16.62
C GLN A 325 2.22 -7.33 -16.55
N TYR A 326 3.37 -6.66 -16.37
CA TYR A 326 4.66 -7.35 -16.27
C TYR A 326 4.81 -8.16 -14.97
N GLU A 327 4.17 -7.76 -13.87
CA GLU A 327 4.11 -8.57 -12.65
C GLU A 327 3.12 -9.73 -12.80
N GLN A 328 1.96 -9.50 -13.44
CA GLN A 328 1.03 -10.58 -13.77
C GLN A 328 1.68 -11.65 -14.64
N ALA A 329 2.48 -11.24 -15.63
CA ALA A 329 3.18 -12.15 -16.54
C ALA A 329 4.24 -13.04 -15.85
N LYS A 330 4.79 -12.61 -14.70
CA LYS A 330 5.74 -13.42 -13.91
C LYS A 330 5.04 -14.54 -13.12
N ARG A 331 3.74 -14.41 -12.85
CA ARG A 331 2.97 -15.34 -12.01
C ARG A 331 2.37 -16.44 -12.89
N LYS A 332 2.86 -17.66 -12.74
CA LYS A 332 2.37 -18.82 -13.52
C LYS A 332 0.96 -19.25 -13.11
N ASP A 333 0.67 -19.16 -11.82
CA ASP A 333 -0.59 -19.56 -11.19
C ASP A 333 -0.81 -18.75 -9.89
N GLU A 334 -1.86 -19.03 -9.12
CA GLU A 334 -2.18 -18.28 -7.89
C GLU A 334 -1.36 -18.70 -6.65
N THR A 335 -0.51 -19.72 -6.75
CA THR A 335 0.45 -20.06 -5.69
C THR A 335 1.63 -19.08 -5.61
N TYR A 336 1.85 -18.30 -6.67
CA TYR A 336 2.90 -17.29 -6.75
C TYR A 336 2.51 -16.02 -5.98
N PRO A 337 3.42 -15.47 -5.16
CA PRO A 337 3.17 -14.23 -4.43
C PRO A 337 2.98 -13.04 -5.37
N VAL A 338 2.20 -12.06 -4.92
CA VAL A 338 2.05 -10.74 -5.54
C VAL A 338 2.90 -9.74 -4.79
N LYS A 339 3.97 -9.22 -5.41
CA LYS A 339 4.75 -8.13 -4.82
C LYS A 339 3.90 -6.86 -4.72
N THR A 340 3.86 -6.27 -3.54
CA THR A 340 2.99 -5.13 -3.24
C THR A 340 3.81 -3.93 -2.72
N PRO A 341 3.71 -2.73 -3.34
CA PRO A 341 4.38 -1.53 -2.84
C PRO A 341 4.06 -1.21 -1.38
N ALA A 342 2.77 -1.27 -1.03
CA ALA A 342 2.30 -1.14 0.33
C ALA A 342 1.34 -2.27 0.68
N PHE A 343 1.12 -2.51 1.97
CA PHE A 343 0.10 -3.44 2.48
C PHE A 343 -0.92 -2.72 3.37
N ALA A 344 -2.10 -3.34 3.54
CA ALA A 344 -3.15 -2.77 4.38
C ALA A 344 -2.74 -2.70 5.86
N GLY A 345 -1.84 -3.58 6.31
CA GLY A 345 -1.27 -3.58 7.66
C GLY A 345 -2.13 -4.23 8.74
N GLY A 346 -3.43 -4.43 8.51
CA GLY A 346 -4.35 -5.13 9.43
C GLY A 346 -3.97 -6.62 9.62
N LEU A 347 -3.74 -7.31 8.51
CA LEU A 347 -3.57 -8.76 8.47
C LEU A 347 -2.25 -9.12 7.76
N PHE A 348 -1.32 -9.76 8.46
CA PHE A 348 -0.05 -10.23 7.88
C PHE A 348 0.67 -11.23 8.79
N SER A 349 1.60 -11.99 8.22
CA SER A 349 2.56 -12.81 8.94
C SER A 349 3.99 -12.37 8.66
N ILE A 350 4.85 -12.49 9.67
CA ILE A 350 6.28 -12.16 9.58
C ILE A 350 7.08 -13.07 10.51
N SER A 351 8.33 -13.40 10.14
CA SER A 351 9.28 -14.01 11.08
C SER A 351 9.45 -13.12 12.31
N LYS A 352 9.34 -13.67 13.52
CA LYS A 352 9.50 -12.90 14.76
C LYS A 352 10.90 -12.28 14.84
N ALA A 353 11.92 -13.06 14.48
CA ALA A 353 13.30 -12.59 14.45
C ALA A 353 13.47 -11.44 13.45
N TYR A 354 12.89 -11.56 12.24
CA TYR A 354 12.95 -10.49 11.25
C TYR A 354 12.16 -9.24 11.68
N PHE A 355 11.01 -9.41 12.34
CA PHE A 355 10.23 -8.31 12.90
C PHE A 355 11.04 -7.51 13.93
N GLU A 356 11.80 -8.19 14.79
CA GLU A 356 12.71 -7.56 15.75
C GLU A 356 13.91 -6.89 15.05
N GLU A 357 14.55 -7.59 14.13
CA GLU A 357 15.71 -7.12 13.35
C GLU A 357 15.39 -5.83 12.58
N ILE A 358 14.25 -5.81 11.89
CA ILE A 358 13.81 -4.67 11.07
C ILE A 358 13.22 -3.54 11.93
N GLY A 359 13.31 -3.64 13.26
CA GLY A 359 12.95 -2.57 14.20
C GLY A 359 11.46 -2.46 14.50
N THR A 360 10.73 -3.57 14.50
CA THR A 360 9.32 -3.71 14.91
C THR A 360 8.39 -2.64 14.32
N TYR A 361 7.80 -1.78 15.15
CA TYR A 361 7.11 -0.54 14.76
C TYR A 361 7.82 0.67 15.39
N ASP A 362 7.52 1.87 14.89
CA ASP A 362 7.81 3.12 15.59
C ASP A 362 6.88 3.25 16.81
N ASP A 363 7.41 2.99 18.00
CA ASP A 363 6.66 2.95 19.26
C ASP A 363 6.12 4.32 19.70
N LYS A 364 6.52 5.41 19.02
CA LYS A 364 6.00 6.77 19.27
C LYS A 364 4.88 7.16 18.32
N MET A 365 4.47 6.28 17.40
CA MET A 365 3.21 6.46 16.67
C MET A 365 2.05 6.13 17.60
N GLU A 366 1.02 6.97 17.57
CA GLU A 366 -0.09 6.91 18.54
C GLU A 366 -1.38 6.44 17.87
N ILE A 367 -2.23 5.73 18.63
CA ILE A 367 -3.58 5.30 18.26
C ILE A 367 -3.63 4.40 17.01
N TRP A 368 -3.61 5.00 15.81
CA TRP A 368 -3.75 4.31 14.53
C TRP A 368 -3.38 5.25 13.38
N GLY A 369 -2.89 4.67 12.28
CA GLY A 369 -2.74 5.34 10.99
C GLY A 369 -1.28 5.64 10.68
N GLY A 370 -0.88 5.34 9.44
CA GLY A 370 0.47 5.57 8.90
C GLY A 370 1.46 4.44 9.17
N GLU A 371 1.23 3.57 10.15
CA GLU A 371 2.15 2.49 10.52
C GLU A 371 2.32 1.45 9.41
N ASN A 372 1.25 1.21 8.64
CA ASN A 372 1.26 0.29 7.52
C ASN A 372 2.12 0.83 6.36
N VAL A 373 2.01 2.13 6.06
CA VAL A 373 2.84 2.79 5.04
C VAL A 373 4.30 2.90 5.51
N GLU A 374 4.54 3.24 6.78
CA GLU A 374 5.89 3.27 7.38
C GLU A 374 6.58 1.92 7.26
N MET A 375 5.91 0.85 7.70
CA MET A 375 6.47 -0.49 7.65
C MET A 375 6.68 -0.93 6.20
N SER A 376 5.82 -0.50 5.27
CA SER A 376 6.00 -0.82 3.85
C SER A 376 7.28 -0.23 3.27
N PHE A 377 7.50 1.06 3.51
CA PHE A 377 8.71 1.76 3.07
C PHE A 377 9.95 1.14 3.71
N ARG A 378 9.92 0.91 5.02
CA ARG A 378 11.01 0.32 5.77
C ARG A 378 11.38 -1.08 5.28
N VAL A 379 10.41 -1.99 5.15
CA VAL A 379 10.67 -3.38 4.71
C VAL A 379 11.35 -3.37 3.35
N TRP A 380 10.80 -2.66 2.37
CA TRP A 380 11.39 -2.59 1.03
C TRP A 380 12.75 -1.91 1.01
N GLN A 381 12.87 -0.73 1.62
CA GLN A 381 14.11 0.04 1.60
C GLN A 381 15.23 -0.70 2.35
N CYS A 382 14.92 -1.48 3.38
CA CYS A 382 15.89 -2.21 4.18
C CYS A 382 16.11 -3.65 3.71
N GLY A 383 15.68 -4.01 2.50
CA GLY A 383 16.06 -5.25 1.81
C GLY A 383 15.12 -6.44 1.96
N GLY A 384 13.98 -6.26 2.64
CA GLY A 384 12.91 -7.26 2.69
C GLY A 384 11.95 -7.17 1.51
N GLN A 385 10.88 -7.96 1.57
CA GLN A 385 9.84 -8.00 0.53
C GLN A 385 8.45 -7.94 1.16
N LEU A 386 7.55 -7.17 0.56
CA LEU A 386 6.12 -7.22 0.89
C LEU A 386 5.37 -7.98 -0.18
N GLU A 387 4.58 -8.96 0.25
CA GLU A 387 3.88 -9.86 -0.66
C GLU A 387 2.45 -10.13 -0.19
N ILE A 388 1.52 -10.25 -1.14
CA ILE A 388 0.18 -10.80 -0.93
C ILE A 388 0.19 -12.24 -1.45
N ILE A 389 -0.34 -13.18 -0.67
CA ILE A 389 -0.40 -14.60 -1.02
C ILE A 389 -1.86 -14.95 -1.40
N PRO A 390 -2.20 -15.08 -2.69
CA PRO A 390 -3.59 -15.27 -3.14
C PRO A 390 -4.25 -16.53 -2.58
N CYS A 391 -3.49 -17.61 -2.40
CA CYS A 391 -4.02 -18.84 -1.79
C CYS A 391 -4.42 -18.67 -0.31
N SER A 392 -3.95 -17.63 0.37
CA SER A 392 -4.33 -17.31 1.74
C SER A 392 -5.46 -16.28 1.73
N VAL A 393 -6.67 -16.67 2.13
CA VAL A 393 -7.83 -15.77 2.11
C VAL A 393 -8.34 -15.54 3.52
N VAL A 394 -8.50 -14.27 3.89
CA VAL A 394 -9.11 -13.88 5.17
C VAL A 394 -10.15 -12.80 4.92
N GLY A 395 -11.37 -13.02 5.39
CA GLY A 395 -12.43 -12.03 5.37
C GLY A 395 -12.25 -11.00 6.46
N HIS A 396 -12.58 -9.75 6.15
CA HIS A 396 -12.51 -8.62 7.07
C HIS A 396 -13.79 -7.77 6.95
N VAL A 397 -14.38 -7.38 8.09
CA VAL A 397 -15.53 -6.47 8.12
C VAL A 397 -15.07 -5.03 7.85
N PHE A 398 -15.10 -4.61 6.59
CA PHE A 398 -14.74 -3.23 6.22
C PHE A 398 -15.81 -2.24 6.68
N ARG A 399 -15.40 -1.25 7.47
CA ARG A 399 -16.26 -0.18 8.00
C ARG A 399 -16.15 1.06 7.12
N THR A 400 -17.20 1.86 7.04
CA THR A 400 -17.18 3.15 6.31
C THR A 400 -16.59 4.29 7.14
N LYS A 401 -16.54 4.14 8.46
CA LYS A 401 -15.98 5.09 9.42
C LYS A 401 -15.30 4.33 10.56
N SER A 402 -14.31 4.95 11.21
CA SER A 402 -13.72 4.39 12.42
C SER A 402 -14.71 4.52 13.58
N PRO A 403 -15.01 3.44 14.33
CA PRO A 403 -15.85 3.52 15.52
C PRO A 403 -15.10 4.02 16.76
N HIS A 404 -13.79 4.27 16.64
CA HIS A 404 -12.95 4.62 17.76
C HIS A 404 -12.85 6.12 17.96
N THR A 405 -12.83 6.53 19.23
CA THR A 405 -12.51 7.91 19.59
C THR A 405 -11.01 8.17 19.39
N PHE A 406 -10.67 9.39 19.03
CA PHE A 406 -9.29 9.88 18.96
C PHE A 406 -9.10 10.89 20.09
N PRO A 407 -8.54 10.47 21.25
CA PRO A 407 -8.46 11.32 22.45
C PRO A 407 -7.76 12.66 22.22
N LYS A 408 -6.82 12.71 21.27
CA LYS A 408 -6.08 13.91 20.85
C LYS A 408 -6.52 14.44 19.48
N GLY A 409 -7.68 14.01 18.97
CA GLY A 409 -8.17 14.34 17.63
C GLY A 409 -7.47 13.58 16.50
N THR A 410 -7.91 13.83 15.26
CA THR A 410 -7.38 13.19 14.05
C THR A 410 -5.98 13.70 13.66
N GLU A 411 -5.48 14.75 14.32
CA GLU A 411 -4.10 15.24 14.14
C GLU A 411 -3.04 14.17 14.47
N VAL A 412 -3.39 13.17 15.28
CA VAL A 412 -2.53 12.01 15.56
C VAL A 412 -2.13 11.28 14.28
N ILE A 413 -3.04 11.12 13.32
CA ILE A 413 -2.75 10.45 12.04
C ILE A 413 -1.72 11.25 11.25
N VAL A 414 -1.92 12.58 11.20
CA VAL A 414 -0.97 13.50 10.54
C VAL A 414 0.39 13.44 11.24
N ARG A 415 0.42 13.36 12.57
CA ARG A 415 1.65 13.20 13.34
C ARG A 415 2.41 11.93 12.95
N ASN A 416 1.74 10.79 12.90
CA ASN A 416 2.33 9.52 12.50
C ASN A 416 2.85 9.58 11.04
N GLN A 417 2.09 10.20 10.14
CA GLN A 417 2.50 10.39 8.74
C GLN A 417 3.70 11.34 8.60
N VAL A 418 3.81 12.40 9.42
CA VAL A 418 5.01 13.25 9.41
C VAL A 418 6.23 12.46 9.89
N ARG A 419 6.10 11.62 10.93
CA ARG A 419 7.20 10.77 11.41
C ARG A 419 7.71 9.83 10.33
N LEU A 420 6.82 9.12 9.62
CA LEU A 420 7.26 8.22 8.54
C LEU A 420 7.86 8.99 7.36
N ALA A 421 7.32 10.18 7.03
CA ALA A 421 7.82 11.00 5.93
C ALA A 421 9.23 11.52 6.21
N GLU A 422 9.48 11.98 7.44
CA GLU A 422 10.79 12.46 7.88
C GLU A 422 11.85 11.35 7.85
N VAL A 423 11.49 10.12 8.20
CA VAL A 423 12.43 9.00 8.28
C VAL A 423 12.68 8.35 6.92
N TRP A 424 11.66 8.18 6.07
CA TRP A 424 11.73 7.25 4.92
C TRP A 424 11.66 7.90 3.55
N MET A 425 11.07 9.09 3.42
CA MET A 425 10.72 9.67 2.11
C MET A 425 11.77 10.62 1.51
N ASP A 426 12.87 10.90 2.21
CA ASP A 426 13.91 11.83 1.74
C ASP A 426 13.29 13.17 1.28
N ASP A 427 13.68 13.70 0.12
CA ASP A 427 13.13 14.96 -0.41
C ASP A 427 11.66 14.85 -0.85
N TYR A 428 11.15 13.64 -1.09
CA TYR A 428 9.77 13.43 -1.54
C TYR A 428 8.73 13.76 -0.47
N LYS A 429 9.13 13.89 0.81
CA LYS A 429 8.26 14.40 1.87
C LYS A 429 7.70 15.80 1.57
N GLN A 430 8.40 16.60 0.76
CA GLN A 430 7.92 17.92 0.34
C GLN A 430 6.63 17.84 -0.49
N ILE A 431 6.44 16.77 -1.24
CA ILE A 431 5.21 16.53 -2.02
C ILE A 431 4.01 16.36 -1.07
N TYR A 432 4.20 15.63 0.02
CA TYR A 432 3.19 15.43 1.07
C TYR A 432 2.91 16.74 1.82
N TYR A 433 3.95 17.47 2.25
CA TYR A 433 3.78 18.73 2.97
C TYR A 433 3.07 19.81 2.15
N ARG A 434 3.28 19.89 0.83
CA ARG A 434 2.51 20.81 -0.02
C ARG A 434 1.02 20.50 -0.05
N ARG A 435 0.64 19.23 0.05
CA ARG A 435 -0.77 18.77 0.03
C ARG A 435 -1.43 18.85 1.39
N ASN A 436 -0.66 18.78 2.47
CA ASN A 436 -1.16 18.83 3.82
C ASN A 436 -0.47 19.94 4.63
N ARG A 437 -1.14 21.10 4.72
CA ARG A 437 -0.63 22.27 5.45
C ARG A 437 -0.39 21.99 6.93
N ASN A 438 -1.19 21.13 7.56
CA ASN A 438 -1.01 20.74 8.96
C ASN A 438 0.26 19.91 9.13
N ALA A 439 0.54 18.99 8.20
CA ALA A 439 1.78 18.24 8.17
C ALA A 439 3.00 19.16 7.98
N ALA A 440 2.92 20.10 7.03
CA ALA A 440 3.99 21.07 6.77
C ALA A 440 4.29 21.93 8.01
N ARG A 441 3.25 22.42 8.69
CA ARG A 441 3.38 23.17 9.94
C ARG A 441 4.03 22.31 11.02
N MET A 442 3.55 21.09 11.21
CA MET A 442 4.07 20.17 12.23
C MET A 442 5.53 19.80 11.99
N ALA A 443 5.92 19.58 10.72
CA ALA A 443 7.30 19.32 10.33
C ALA A 443 8.21 20.53 10.66
N LYS A 444 7.77 21.74 10.28
CA LYS A 444 8.50 22.99 10.56
C LYS A 444 8.67 23.26 12.07
N GLU A 445 7.62 22.98 12.84
CA GLU A 445 7.61 23.17 14.30
C GLU A 445 8.25 21.99 15.05
N MET A 446 8.66 20.91 14.37
CA MET A 446 9.19 19.69 14.97
C MET A 446 8.24 19.03 15.99
N ASN A 447 6.93 19.24 15.83
CA ASN A 447 5.89 18.75 16.73
C ASN A 447 5.55 17.26 16.54
N TYR A 448 6.27 16.57 15.66
CA TYR A 448 6.14 15.12 15.43
C TYR A 448 6.92 14.26 16.44
N GLY A 449 7.70 14.90 17.32
CA GLY A 449 8.50 14.25 18.36
C GLY A 449 9.80 13.64 17.85
N ASP A 450 10.63 13.12 18.75
CA ASP A 450 11.94 12.57 18.40
C ASP A 450 11.85 11.34 17.48
N ILE A 451 12.69 11.30 16.46
CA ILE A 451 12.82 10.22 15.46
C ILE A 451 14.24 9.66 15.40
N THR A 452 15.13 10.05 16.31
CA THR A 452 16.55 9.68 16.31
C THR A 452 16.75 8.16 16.25
N GLU A 453 15.99 7.38 17.02
CA GLU A 453 16.09 5.92 16.99
C GLU A 453 15.71 5.32 15.63
N ARG A 454 14.73 5.91 14.94
CA ARG A 454 14.28 5.46 13.61
C ARG A 454 15.30 5.81 12.53
N LEU A 455 15.94 6.97 12.61
CA LEU A 455 17.05 7.35 11.75
C LEU A 455 18.26 6.43 11.96
N ASN A 456 18.65 6.18 13.21
CA ASN A 456 19.74 5.25 13.55
C ASN A 456 19.46 3.82 13.07
N LEU A 457 18.21 3.36 13.14
CA LEU A 457 17.79 2.08 12.57
C LEU A 457 18.00 2.05 11.06
N ARG A 458 17.52 3.09 10.34
CA ARG A 458 17.67 3.21 8.89
C ARG A 458 19.14 3.17 8.45
N GLU A 459 20.02 3.87 9.18
CA GLU A 459 21.46 3.87 8.93
C GLU A 459 22.12 2.52 9.23
N ARG A 460 21.82 1.93 10.39
CA ARG A 460 22.39 0.63 10.82
C ARG A 460 22.05 -0.50 9.86
N LEU A 461 20.83 -0.53 9.34
CA LEU A 461 20.37 -1.50 8.35
C LEU A 461 20.79 -1.16 6.91
N ARG A 462 21.46 -0.02 6.70
CA ARG A 462 21.94 0.46 5.40
C ARG A 462 20.83 0.50 4.34
N CYS A 463 19.66 0.99 4.75
CA CYS A 463 18.49 0.99 3.90
C CYS A 463 18.69 1.91 2.68
N LYS A 464 18.11 1.52 1.56
CA LYS A 464 18.06 2.30 0.33
C LYS A 464 17.22 3.56 0.50
N ASN A 465 17.44 4.53 -0.38
CA ASN A 465 16.69 5.79 -0.39
C ASN A 465 15.32 5.65 -1.07
N PHE A 466 14.48 6.68 -0.94
CA PHE A 466 13.11 6.65 -1.48
C PHE A 466 13.10 6.72 -3.01
N THR A 467 14.10 7.33 -3.65
CA THR A 467 14.29 7.26 -5.10
C THR A 467 14.47 5.82 -5.57
N TRP A 468 15.26 5.01 -4.85
CA TRP A 468 15.39 3.59 -5.15
C TRP A 468 14.06 2.86 -4.99
N TYR A 469 13.29 3.15 -3.94
CA TYR A 469 11.97 2.56 -3.73
C TYR A 469 11.02 2.85 -4.91
N LEU A 470 10.90 4.12 -5.31
CA LEU A 470 10.07 4.50 -6.46
C LEU A 470 10.55 3.85 -7.77
N ASN A 471 11.86 3.74 -7.99
CA ASN A 471 12.38 3.18 -9.23
C ASN A 471 12.32 1.63 -9.32
N ASN A 472 12.36 0.93 -8.19
CA ASN A 472 12.52 -0.53 -8.16
C ASN A 472 11.30 -1.27 -7.63
N VAL A 473 10.53 -0.64 -6.74
CA VAL A 473 9.37 -1.25 -6.08
C VAL A 473 8.07 -0.73 -6.69
N TYR A 474 8.00 0.59 -6.93
CA TYR A 474 6.77 1.21 -7.45
C TYR A 474 7.00 2.14 -8.65
N PRO A 475 7.59 1.66 -9.77
CA PRO A 475 7.92 2.50 -10.92
C PRO A 475 6.71 2.96 -11.73
N GLU A 476 5.52 2.43 -11.44
CA GLU A 476 4.26 2.88 -12.03
C GLU A 476 3.70 4.13 -11.35
N ALA A 477 4.17 4.47 -10.15
CA ALA A 477 3.68 5.61 -9.41
C ALA A 477 3.86 6.90 -10.21
N PHE A 478 2.79 7.68 -10.36
CA PHE A 478 2.95 9.08 -10.73
C PHE A 478 3.68 9.80 -9.61
N VAL A 479 4.82 10.42 -9.91
CA VAL A 479 5.59 11.22 -8.96
C VAL A 479 5.42 12.70 -9.34
N PRO A 480 4.68 13.51 -8.55
CA PRO A 480 4.64 14.95 -8.74
C PRO A 480 6.04 15.56 -8.69
N ASP A 481 6.23 16.68 -9.38
CA ASP A 481 7.51 17.38 -9.35
C ASP A 481 7.89 17.75 -7.91
N LEU A 482 9.13 17.46 -7.50
CA LEU A 482 9.64 17.90 -6.20
C LEU A 482 9.57 19.42 -6.06
N ASN A 483 9.87 20.13 -7.14
CA ASN A 483 9.79 21.58 -7.25
C ASN A 483 8.91 21.94 -8.47
N PRO A 484 7.58 22.05 -8.30
CA PRO A 484 6.70 22.42 -9.41
C PRO A 484 7.06 23.81 -9.94
N ILE A 485 6.91 24.02 -11.25
CA ILE A 485 7.30 25.28 -11.92
C ILE A 485 6.56 26.47 -11.30
N LYS A 486 5.25 26.30 -11.10
CA LYS A 486 4.37 27.24 -10.40
C LYS A 486 3.34 26.44 -9.63
N PHE A 487 2.91 26.91 -8.46
CA PHE A 487 1.79 26.34 -7.72
C PHE A 487 1.03 27.45 -6.97
N GLY A 488 -0.26 27.24 -6.69
CA GLY A 488 -1.10 28.23 -6.02
C GLY A 488 -2.49 28.33 -6.63
N ALA A 489 -3.11 29.50 -6.51
CA ALA A 489 -4.42 29.79 -7.08
C ALA A 489 -4.30 30.38 -8.50
N ILE A 490 -5.21 29.99 -9.40
CA ILE A 490 -5.25 30.53 -10.77
C ILE A 490 -6.21 31.72 -10.79
N LYS A 491 -5.67 32.94 -10.75
CA LYS A 491 -6.44 34.19 -10.72
C LYS A 491 -6.66 34.74 -12.13
N ASN A 492 -7.90 35.14 -12.41
CA ASN A 492 -8.28 35.89 -13.62
C ASN A 492 -8.06 37.39 -13.40
N LEU A 493 -7.40 38.08 -14.34
CA LEU A 493 -7.14 39.51 -14.17
C LEU A 493 -8.33 40.41 -14.51
N GLY A 494 -9.25 39.98 -15.38
CA GLY A 494 -10.48 40.72 -15.69
C GLY A 494 -11.46 40.79 -14.52
N SER A 495 -11.74 39.65 -13.89
CA SER A 495 -12.70 39.55 -12.77
C SER A 495 -12.09 39.64 -11.38
N GLN A 496 -10.77 39.50 -11.25
CA GLN A 496 -10.04 39.38 -9.98
C GLN A 496 -10.42 38.14 -9.13
N ASN A 497 -11.22 37.22 -9.67
CA ASN A 497 -11.59 35.95 -9.04
C ASN A 497 -10.65 34.81 -9.46
N CYS A 498 -10.69 33.70 -8.72
CA CYS A 498 -9.86 32.53 -8.95
C CYS A 498 -10.68 31.35 -9.50
N LEU A 499 -10.03 30.49 -10.29
CA LEU A 499 -10.58 29.17 -10.63
C LEU A 499 -10.71 28.35 -9.36
N ASP A 500 -11.87 27.70 -9.23
CA ASP A 500 -12.21 26.86 -8.10
C ASP A 500 -12.87 25.59 -8.63
N VAL A 501 -12.44 24.44 -8.13
CA VAL A 501 -13.01 23.15 -8.57
C VAL A 501 -14.44 22.95 -8.08
N GLY A 502 -14.90 23.74 -7.11
CA GLY A 502 -16.21 23.65 -6.49
C GLY A 502 -16.36 22.45 -5.55
N GLU A 503 -17.50 22.37 -4.89
CA GLU A 503 -17.79 21.27 -3.97
C GLU A 503 -18.04 19.95 -4.72
N ASN A 504 -17.52 18.85 -4.19
CA ASN A 504 -17.77 17.48 -4.68
C ASN A 504 -17.49 17.29 -6.18
N ASN A 505 -16.47 17.99 -6.70
CA ASN A 505 -15.99 17.79 -8.05
C ASN A 505 -14.96 16.65 -8.09
N ASN A 506 -15.38 15.53 -8.67
CA ASN A 506 -14.63 14.29 -8.71
C ASN A 506 -14.07 13.98 -10.11
N GLY A 507 -14.11 14.97 -11.02
CA GLY A 507 -13.86 14.81 -12.45
C GLY A 507 -15.16 14.88 -13.29
N GLY A 508 -15.05 15.37 -14.52
CA GLY A 508 -16.14 15.43 -15.50
C GLY A 508 -17.14 16.57 -15.25
N LYS A 509 -16.78 17.57 -14.44
CA LYS A 509 -17.63 18.74 -14.14
C LYS A 509 -16.89 20.03 -14.47
N PRO A 510 -17.63 21.09 -14.86
CA PRO A 510 -17.04 22.41 -15.09
C PRO A 510 -16.47 23.01 -13.79
N LEU A 511 -15.50 23.91 -13.94
CA LEU A 511 -14.99 24.74 -12.84
C LEU A 511 -15.91 25.94 -12.60
N ILE A 512 -15.80 26.54 -11.42
CA ILE A 512 -16.47 27.80 -11.08
C ILE A 512 -15.43 28.91 -10.89
N MET A 513 -15.89 30.16 -10.95
CA MET A 513 -15.11 31.31 -10.46
C MET A 513 -15.54 31.64 -9.04
N TYR A 514 -14.57 31.80 -8.15
CA TYR A 514 -14.83 32.16 -6.75
C TYR A 514 -13.84 33.23 -6.27
N VAL A 515 -14.17 33.90 -5.16
CA VAL A 515 -13.27 34.90 -4.56
C VAL A 515 -11.95 34.21 -4.18
N CYS A 516 -10.82 34.78 -4.58
CA CYS A 516 -9.50 34.25 -4.24
C CYS A 516 -9.29 34.29 -2.72
N HIS A 517 -9.19 33.12 -2.08
CA HIS A 517 -9.05 33.04 -0.62
C HIS A 517 -7.65 32.60 -0.15
N ASN A 518 -6.78 32.15 -1.06
CA ASN A 518 -5.39 31.75 -0.76
C ASN A 518 -5.25 30.71 0.36
N MET A 519 -6.29 29.89 0.57
CA MET A 519 -6.29 28.84 1.60
C MET A 519 -5.78 27.50 1.06
N GLY A 520 -5.52 27.41 -0.25
CA GLY A 520 -5.30 26.15 -0.95
C GLY A 520 -6.64 25.46 -1.22
N GLY A 521 -6.76 24.18 -0.87
CA GLY A 521 -8.00 23.42 -1.02
C GLY A 521 -8.49 23.44 -2.46
N ASN A 522 -9.76 23.82 -2.68
CA ASN A 522 -10.40 23.81 -3.99
C ASN A 522 -9.76 24.76 -5.03
N GLN A 523 -8.98 25.76 -4.58
CA GLN A 523 -8.28 26.70 -5.47
C GLN A 523 -6.82 26.31 -5.73
N TYR A 524 -6.34 25.18 -5.20
CA TYR A 524 -4.94 24.79 -5.37
C TYR A 524 -4.70 24.08 -6.71
N PHE A 525 -3.75 24.59 -7.49
CA PHE A 525 -3.24 23.98 -8.71
C PHE A 525 -1.70 23.96 -8.73
N GLU A 526 -1.13 22.88 -9.27
CA GLU A 526 0.30 22.74 -9.60
C GLU A 526 0.45 22.77 -11.13
N TYR A 527 1.32 23.64 -11.64
CA TYR A 527 1.75 23.61 -13.03
C TYR A 527 2.97 22.69 -13.16
N SER A 528 2.77 21.55 -13.81
CA SER A 528 3.78 20.48 -13.88
C SER A 528 4.84 20.75 -14.95
N SER A 529 5.97 20.07 -14.83
CA SER A 529 7.03 19.95 -15.85
C SER A 529 6.50 19.41 -17.20
N HIS A 530 5.41 18.66 -17.16
CA HIS A 530 4.70 18.12 -18.32
C HIS A 530 3.61 19.06 -18.85
N LYS A 531 3.58 20.31 -18.37
CA LYS A 531 2.66 21.38 -18.78
C LYS A 531 1.18 21.09 -18.49
N GLU A 532 0.89 20.33 -17.45
CA GLU A 532 -0.48 20.14 -16.96
C GLU A 532 -0.78 21.10 -15.82
N LEU A 533 -2.02 21.56 -15.71
CA LEU A 533 -2.54 22.24 -14.53
C LEU A 533 -3.29 21.25 -13.66
N ARG A 534 -2.61 20.77 -12.62
CA ARG A 534 -3.07 19.67 -11.79
C ARG A 534 -3.67 20.15 -10.47
N HIS A 535 -4.87 19.69 -10.14
CA HIS A 535 -5.44 19.80 -8.82
C HIS A 535 -5.20 18.48 -8.07
N ASN A 536 -4.19 18.47 -7.19
CA ASN A 536 -3.66 17.25 -6.57
C ASN A 536 -3.85 17.20 -5.04
N MET A 537 -4.88 17.85 -4.50
CA MET A 537 -5.19 17.87 -3.05
C MET A 537 -5.92 16.61 -2.55
N GLY A 538 -6.35 15.74 -3.46
CA GLY A 538 -6.95 14.45 -3.16
C GLY A 538 -6.80 13.53 -4.37
N LYS A 539 -7.79 13.56 -5.26
CA LYS A 539 -7.67 12.91 -6.59
C LYS A 539 -6.66 13.66 -7.46
N GLN A 540 -5.99 12.93 -8.35
CA GLN A 540 -5.11 13.50 -9.37
C GLN A 540 -5.98 14.01 -10.54
N LEU A 541 -6.42 15.26 -10.44
CA LEU A 541 -7.26 15.89 -11.47
C LEU A 541 -6.47 16.92 -12.29
N CYS A 542 -6.83 17.07 -13.56
CA CYS A 542 -6.19 17.96 -14.51
C CYS A 542 -7.24 18.86 -15.18
N LEU A 543 -6.89 20.14 -15.35
CA LEU A 543 -7.68 21.06 -16.16
C LEU A 543 -7.77 20.52 -17.59
N HIS A 544 -8.98 20.40 -18.13
CA HIS A 544 -9.25 19.75 -19.41
C HIS A 544 -9.96 20.73 -20.36
N ALA A 545 -9.29 21.06 -21.47
CA ALA A 545 -9.84 21.92 -22.52
C ALA A 545 -10.98 21.21 -23.28
N THR A 546 -12.15 21.83 -23.33
CA THR A 546 -13.32 21.33 -24.07
C THR A 546 -13.60 22.20 -25.30
N SER A 547 -14.43 21.69 -26.21
CA SER A 547 -14.85 22.44 -27.39
C SER A 547 -16.07 23.30 -27.08
N TYR A 548 -16.03 24.59 -27.41
CA TYR A 548 -17.20 25.47 -27.34
C TYR A 548 -18.40 24.84 -28.08
N PRO A 549 -19.62 24.85 -27.50
CA PRO A 549 -20.09 25.66 -26.38
C PRO A 549 -19.92 25.05 -24.98
N GLU A 550 -19.21 23.93 -24.84
CA GLU A 550 -18.98 23.32 -23.54
C GLU A 550 -17.99 24.13 -22.69
N GLN A 551 -18.23 24.15 -21.38
CA GLN A 551 -17.30 24.76 -20.42
C GLN A 551 -16.07 23.89 -20.22
N VAL A 552 -14.95 24.52 -19.91
CA VAL A 552 -13.72 23.82 -19.50
C VAL A 552 -13.99 23.05 -18.21
N GLN A 553 -13.51 21.81 -18.18
CA GLN A 553 -13.78 20.88 -17.10
C GLN A 553 -12.50 20.57 -16.32
N ILE A 554 -12.68 19.95 -15.16
CA ILE A 554 -11.61 19.22 -14.49
C ILE A 554 -11.88 17.74 -14.64
N GLU A 555 -10.88 16.98 -15.06
CA GLU A 555 -10.98 15.54 -15.31
C GLU A 555 -9.86 14.77 -14.60
N GLN A 556 -9.92 13.45 -14.60
CA GLN A 556 -8.77 12.67 -14.16
C GLN A 556 -7.57 12.93 -15.08
N CYS A 557 -6.40 13.15 -14.49
CA CYS A 557 -5.17 13.26 -15.27
C CYS A 557 -4.91 11.98 -16.06
N GLN A 558 -4.54 12.12 -17.33
CA GLN A 558 -4.21 10.97 -18.20
C GLN A 558 -2.79 10.48 -17.96
N LEU A 559 -1.85 11.39 -17.64
CA LEU A 559 -0.53 11.02 -17.16
C LEU A 559 -0.63 10.56 -15.69
N LYS A 560 -0.54 9.25 -15.48
CA LYS A 560 -0.65 8.53 -14.19
C LYS A 560 0.63 7.77 -13.82
N GLY A 561 1.72 7.98 -14.54
CA GLY A 561 3.01 7.33 -14.32
C GLY A 561 3.52 6.63 -15.58
N ARG A 562 4.41 5.66 -15.40
CA ARG A 562 5.08 4.98 -16.51
C ARG A 562 4.06 4.31 -17.45
N GLY A 563 4.22 4.51 -18.76
CA GLY A 563 3.34 3.95 -19.78
C GLY A 563 2.08 4.78 -20.08
N THR A 564 1.95 5.95 -19.47
CA THR A 564 0.87 6.91 -19.76
C THR A 564 1.44 8.24 -20.25
N ASN A 565 0.63 9.03 -20.97
CA ASN A 565 1.05 10.30 -21.56
C ASN A 565 0.04 11.42 -21.22
N VAL A 566 0.48 12.68 -21.32
CA VAL A 566 -0.41 13.84 -21.22
C VAL A 566 -1.38 13.83 -22.40
N ALA A 567 -2.67 13.98 -22.12
CA ALA A 567 -3.67 14.14 -23.19
C ALA A 567 -3.54 15.54 -23.81
N PRO A 568 -3.71 15.69 -25.14
CA PRO A 568 -3.60 17.00 -25.80
C PRO A 568 -4.50 18.08 -25.17
N GLN A 569 -5.68 17.70 -24.69
CA GLN A 569 -6.64 18.59 -24.02
C GLN A 569 -6.21 19.02 -22.62
N GLN A 570 -5.27 18.31 -22.00
CA GLN A 570 -4.75 18.57 -20.65
C GLN A 570 -3.39 19.31 -20.67
N GLU A 571 -2.82 19.57 -21.85
CA GLU A 571 -1.63 20.40 -22.00
C GLU A 571 -2.01 21.89 -22.03
N TRP A 572 -1.28 22.69 -21.25
CA TRP A 572 -1.49 24.14 -21.12
C TRP A 572 -0.16 24.90 -21.18
N ILE A 573 -0.14 26.03 -21.88
CA ILE A 573 1.01 26.92 -21.98
C ILE A 573 0.60 28.30 -21.48
N PHE A 574 1.32 28.82 -20.48
CA PHE A 574 1.29 30.23 -20.14
C PHE A 574 2.10 31.01 -21.17
N THR A 575 1.46 31.91 -21.92
CA THR A 575 2.16 32.81 -22.85
C THR A 575 2.82 33.98 -22.12
N GLU A 576 3.69 34.72 -22.81
CA GLU A 576 4.32 35.93 -22.27
C GLU A 576 3.28 37.01 -21.92
N GLU A 577 2.16 37.04 -22.65
CA GLU A 577 1.01 37.93 -22.43
C GLU A 577 0.01 37.40 -21.38
N GLN A 578 0.44 36.46 -20.53
CA GLN A 578 -0.38 35.87 -19.46
C GLN A 578 -1.65 35.17 -19.93
N LEU A 579 -1.70 34.72 -21.19
CA LEU A 579 -2.78 33.88 -21.68
C LEU A 579 -2.52 32.43 -21.31
N LEU A 580 -3.60 31.69 -21.02
CA LEU A 580 -3.52 30.25 -20.80
C LEU A 580 -4.01 29.51 -22.06
N LYS A 581 -3.07 29.08 -22.90
CA LYS A 581 -3.32 28.48 -24.20
C LYS A 581 -3.30 26.96 -24.13
N ASN A 582 -4.27 26.29 -24.75
CA ASN A 582 -4.19 24.86 -25.02
C ASN A 582 -3.57 24.65 -26.43
N PRO A 583 -2.41 23.97 -26.55
CA PRO A 583 -1.71 23.85 -27.83
C PRO A 583 -2.51 23.13 -28.90
N SER A 584 -3.20 22.05 -28.55
CA SER A 584 -3.92 21.22 -29.54
C SER A 584 -5.11 21.92 -30.18
N SER A 585 -5.80 22.79 -29.44
CA SER A 585 -6.94 23.56 -29.97
C SER A 585 -6.53 24.91 -30.56
N GLY A 586 -5.33 25.41 -30.22
CA GLY A 586 -4.87 26.75 -30.56
C GLY A 586 -5.63 27.87 -29.85
N LYS A 587 -6.52 27.54 -28.90
CA LYS A 587 -7.42 28.46 -28.19
C LYS A 587 -6.91 28.77 -26.78
N CYS A 588 -7.46 29.84 -26.19
CA CYS A 588 -7.12 30.32 -24.87
C CYS A 588 -8.30 30.18 -23.89
N LEU A 589 -7.99 29.98 -22.62
CA LEU A 589 -8.94 29.96 -21.52
C LEU A 589 -9.57 31.34 -21.37
N HIS A 590 -10.90 31.40 -21.40
CA HIS A 590 -11.62 32.66 -21.43
C HIS A 590 -12.79 32.64 -20.44
N LEU A 591 -12.84 33.64 -19.56
CA LEU A 591 -13.96 33.87 -18.67
C LEU A 591 -15.06 34.70 -19.36
N MET A 592 -16.24 34.10 -19.59
CA MET A 592 -17.41 34.78 -20.15
C MET A 592 -18.64 34.48 -19.29
N ASN A 593 -19.36 35.52 -18.85
CA ASN A 593 -20.58 35.37 -18.04
C ASN A 593 -20.38 34.46 -16.80
N ASN A 594 -19.29 34.67 -16.05
CA ASN A 594 -18.87 33.86 -14.89
C ASN A 594 -18.64 32.36 -15.17
N LYS A 595 -18.45 31.98 -16.44
CA LYS A 595 -18.20 30.62 -16.89
C LYS A 595 -16.94 30.57 -17.74
N VAL A 596 -16.25 29.44 -17.74
CA VAL A 596 -14.93 29.32 -18.36
C VAL A 596 -15.01 28.46 -19.61
N PHE A 597 -14.53 29.00 -20.74
CA PHE A 597 -14.61 28.37 -22.06
C PHE A 597 -13.28 28.47 -22.82
N MET A 598 -13.17 27.71 -23.90
CA MET A 598 -12.08 27.86 -24.88
C MET A 598 -12.48 28.81 -26.01
N SER A 599 -11.75 29.92 -26.17
CA SER A 599 -12.01 30.96 -27.18
C SER A 599 -10.78 31.28 -28.03
N PRO A 600 -10.93 31.92 -29.21
CA PRO A 600 -9.78 32.50 -29.91
C PRO A 600 -8.97 33.42 -28.98
N CYS A 601 -7.65 33.25 -29.01
CA CYS A 601 -6.75 33.99 -28.14
C CYS A 601 -6.77 35.50 -28.47
N ASN A 602 -7.01 36.33 -27.47
CA ASN A 602 -7.04 37.79 -27.59
C ASN A 602 -6.30 38.43 -26.42
N SER A 603 -5.07 38.89 -26.65
CA SER A 603 -4.24 39.55 -25.63
C SER A 603 -4.77 40.88 -25.14
N ARG A 604 -5.75 41.50 -25.82
CA ARG A 604 -6.40 42.73 -25.37
C ARG A 604 -7.53 42.50 -24.37
N ASP A 605 -8.00 41.26 -24.23
CA ASP A 605 -9.10 40.92 -23.33
C ASP A 605 -8.57 40.43 -21.98
N LEU A 606 -8.75 41.25 -20.94
CA LEU A 606 -8.32 40.94 -19.57
C LEU A 606 -9.00 39.69 -19.00
N HIS A 607 -10.16 39.28 -19.52
CA HIS A 607 -10.81 38.03 -19.10
C HIS A 607 -10.13 36.77 -19.63
N GLN A 608 -9.16 36.90 -20.54
CA GLN A 608 -8.28 35.81 -20.98
C GLN A 608 -6.91 35.81 -20.26
N HIS A 609 -6.65 36.78 -19.38
CA HIS A 609 -5.38 36.88 -18.66
C HIS A 609 -5.47 36.13 -17.33
N TRP A 610 -4.53 35.21 -17.11
CA TRP A 610 -4.49 34.33 -15.94
C TRP A 610 -3.10 34.32 -15.31
N VAL A 611 -3.06 34.41 -13.99
CA VAL A 611 -1.81 34.32 -13.22
C VAL A 611 -1.93 33.23 -12.16
N LEU A 612 -0.84 32.50 -11.95
CA LEU A 612 -0.74 31.54 -10.86
C LEU A 612 -0.07 32.25 -9.67
N SER A 613 -0.79 32.40 -8.57
CA SER A 613 -0.38 33.17 -7.38
C SER A 613 -0.32 32.35 -6.11
#